data_AF-A0A537NKP0-F1
#
_entry.id   AF-A0A537NKP0-F1
#
_cell.length_a   1.000
_cell.length_b   1.000
_cell.length_c   1.000
_cell.angle_alpha   90.00
_cell.angle_beta   90.00
_cell.angle_gamma   90.00
#
_symmetry.space_group_name_H-M   'P 1'
#
loop_
_entity.id
_entity.type
_entity.pdbx_description
1 polymer ?
#
loop_
_entity_poly.entity_id
_entity_poly.type
_entity_poly.pdbx_seq_one_letter_code
_entity_poly.pdbx_strand_id
1 'polypeptide(L)'
;MTEPRKTANAGAAPVIPLFEFPQFDLPKFDLPKFDLPKFDLPKFELPKFELPAELRAIAEQGIAQVKAAYERAKAAAEQATGVLEHSYAAASEGAAEYNRQVVDAARANANAGFDYAIALLAVKSPTDVVEVSTAHARERFQALAEQAKVLGALVQKLAAETAEPIQTGVTKAFQNAA
;
A
#
# COMPACT_ATOMS: atom_id res chain seq x y z
N MET A 1 -5.46 57.12 -6.90
CA MET A 1 -6.03 56.36 -8.03
C MET A 1 -5.60 54.92 -7.83
N THR A 2 -6.39 54.16 -7.06
CA THR A 2 -7.42 53.20 -7.52
C THR A 2 -6.84 51.80 -7.66
N GLU A 3 -7.14 50.94 -6.68
CA GLU A 3 -7.32 49.50 -6.94
C GLU A 3 -8.34 49.31 -8.08
N PRO A 4 -8.29 48.16 -8.79
CA PRO A 4 -9.25 47.11 -8.44
C PRO A 4 -8.74 45.66 -8.54
N ARG A 5 -9.10 44.92 -7.48
CA ARG A 5 -9.59 43.52 -7.38
C ARG A 5 -9.71 42.60 -8.63
N LYS A 6 -9.14 41.39 -8.43
CA LYS A 6 -9.79 40.05 -8.33
C LYS A 6 -10.17 39.28 -9.60
N THR A 7 -9.46 38.16 -9.79
CA THR A 7 -10.00 36.84 -10.18
C THR A 7 -9.23 35.80 -9.35
N ALA A 8 -9.76 35.27 -8.24
CA ALA A 8 -10.63 34.10 -8.18
C ALA A 8 -10.10 32.85 -8.93
N ASN A 9 -9.46 31.98 -8.15
CA ASN A 9 -9.67 30.53 -8.08
C ASN A 9 -9.28 29.64 -9.27
N ALA A 10 -8.25 28.80 -9.06
CA ALA A 10 -8.35 27.36 -9.25
C ALA A 10 -7.21 26.70 -8.47
N GLY A 11 -7.54 25.80 -7.53
CA GLY A 11 -6.58 25.00 -6.81
C GLY A 11 -5.73 24.18 -7.77
N ALA A 12 -4.41 24.41 -7.75
CA ALA A 12 -3.47 23.53 -8.42
C ALA A 12 -3.41 22.22 -7.64
N ALA A 13 -4.09 21.19 -8.16
CA ALA A 13 -3.82 19.81 -7.76
C ALA A 13 -2.32 19.51 -7.99
N PRO A 14 -1.67 18.73 -7.12
CA PRO A 14 -0.27 18.37 -7.31
C PRO A 14 -0.13 17.59 -8.62
N VAL A 15 0.56 18.18 -9.59
CA VAL A 15 0.83 17.56 -10.88
C VAL A 15 1.82 16.42 -10.65
N ILE A 16 1.33 15.18 -10.70
CA ILE A 16 2.17 13.99 -10.68
C ILE A 16 2.91 13.96 -12.03
N PRO A 17 4.25 13.91 -12.05
CA PRO A 17 4.99 13.82 -13.31
C PRO A 17 4.64 12.52 -14.01
N LEU A 18 4.05 12.64 -15.21
CA LEU A 18 3.74 11.50 -16.06
C LEU A 18 5.07 10.94 -16.60
N PHE A 19 5.39 9.71 -16.23
CA PHE A 19 6.55 9.00 -16.74
C PHE A 19 6.33 8.66 -18.22
N GLU A 20 7.00 9.39 -19.13
CA GLU A 20 7.01 9.05 -20.56
C GLU A 20 7.94 7.86 -20.80
N PHE A 21 7.37 6.75 -21.31
CA PHE A 21 8.17 5.61 -21.73
C PHE A 21 9.01 5.98 -22.97
N PRO A 22 10.32 5.67 -22.98
CA PRO A 22 11.15 5.88 -24.16
C PRO A 22 10.62 5.03 -25.32
N GLN A 23 10.41 5.68 -26.47
CA GLN A 23 9.88 5.04 -27.67
C GLN A 23 10.94 4.08 -28.23
N PHE A 24 10.61 2.79 -28.25
CA PHE A 24 11.51 1.74 -28.72
C PHE A 24 11.37 1.59 -30.24
N ASP A 25 12.36 2.06 -31.00
CA ASP A 25 12.42 1.84 -32.44
C ASP A 25 12.85 0.40 -32.72
N LEU A 26 11.92 -0.42 -33.19
CA LEU A 26 12.19 -1.78 -33.62
C LEU A 26 12.99 -1.76 -34.93
N PRO A 27 14.15 -2.44 -35.00
CA PRO A 27 14.88 -2.57 -36.25
C PRO A 27 14.02 -3.31 -37.28
N LYS A 28 13.89 -2.73 -38.47
CA LYS A 28 13.17 -3.35 -39.58
C LYS A 28 13.93 -4.59 -40.05
N PHE A 29 13.30 -5.74 -39.85
CA PHE A 29 13.81 -7.03 -40.32
C PHE A 29 13.31 -7.25 -41.75
N ASP A 30 14.19 -7.11 -42.74
CA ASP A 30 13.87 -7.48 -44.11
C ASP A 30 13.92 -9.01 -44.25
N LEU A 31 12.74 -9.62 -44.37
CA LEU A 31 12.60 -11.05 -44.62
C LEU A 31 13.01 -11.37 -46.07
N PRO A 32 13.96 -12.28 -46.30
CA PRO A 32 14.26 -12.74 -47.65
C PRO A 32 13.01 -13.39 -48.25
N LYS A 33 12.62 -12.94 -49.45
CA LYS A 33 11.49 -13.52 -50.19
C LYS A 33 11.84 -14.95 -50.58
N PHE A 34 11.23 -15.89 -49.88
CA PHE A 34 11.26 -17.31 -50.22
C PHE A 34 10.13 -17.57 -51.23
N ASP A 35 10.48 -17.84 -52.48
CA ASP A 35 9.51 -18.32 -53.46
C ASP A 35 9.15 -19.77 -53.13
N LEU A 36 7.94 -19.97 -52.60
CA LEU A 36 7.39 -21.28 -52.30
C LEU A 36 7.00 -21.99 -53.60
N PRO A 37 7.57 -23.18 -53.91
CA PRO A 37 7.06 -23.99 -55.01
C PRO A 37 5.61 -24.37 -54.69
N LYS A 38 4.70 -24.15 -55.65
CA LYS A 38 3.29 -24.50 -55.50
C LYS A 38 3.16 -26.02 -55.37
N PHE A 39 2.93 -26.47 -54.14
CA PHE A 39 2.53 -27.83 -53.83
C PHE A 39 1.02 -27.94 -54.03
N ASP A 40 0.60 -28.69 -55.04
CA ASP A 40 -0.80 -29.14 -55.15
C ASP A 40 -1.05 -30.17 -54.05
N LEU A 41 -1.79 -29.76 -53.01
CA LEU A 41 -2.21 -30.64 -51.93
C LEU A 41 -3.35 -31.54 -52.42
N PRO A 42 -3.18 -32.87 -52.45
CA PRO A 42 -4.31 -33.76 -52.67
C PRO A 42 -5.35 -33.51 -51.58
N LYS A 43 -6.62 -33.40 -51.96
CA LYS A 43 -7.74 -33.24 -51.02
C LYS A 43 -7.72 -34.38 -50.02
N PHE A 44 -7.27 -34.09 -48.80
CA PHE A 44 -7.35 -34.98 -47.67
C PHE A 44 -8.77 -34.86 -47.12
N GLU A 45 -9.64 -35.80 -47.48
CA GLU A 45 -10.88 -36.01 -46.74
C GLU A 45 -10.50 -36.55 -45.36
N LEU A 46 -10.63 -35.71 -44.33
CA LEU A 46 -10.46 -36.16 -42.95
C LEU A 46 -11.49 -37.26 -42.68
N PRO A 47 -11.07 -38.50 -42.38
CA PRO A 47 -12.00 -39.51 -41.91
C PRO A 47 -12.75 -38.94 -40.71
N LYS A 48 -14.05 -39.25 -40.57
CA LYS A 48 -14.78 -38.98 -39.33
C LYS A 48 -14.03 -39.64 -38.18
N PHE A 49 -13.21 -38.86 -37.49
CA PHE A 49 -12.40 -39.32 -36.39
C PHE A 49 -13.35 -39.43 -35.19
N GLU A 50 -13.96 -40.59 -35.04
CA GLU A 50 -14.55 -40.98 -33.76
C GLU A 50 -13.37 -41.12 -32.80
N LEU A 51 -13.08 -40.04 -32.06
CA LEU A 51 -12.05 -40.07 -31.02
C LEU A 51 -12.37 -41.26 -30.09
N PRO A 52 -11.43 -42.22 -29.92
CA PRO A 52 -11.64 -43.34 -29.02
C PRO A 52 -12.09 -42.84 -27.65
N ALA A 53 -12.97 -43.58 -26.98
CA ALA A 53 -13.54 -43.16 -25.69
C ALA A 53 -12.45 -42.77 -24.67
N GLU A 54 -11.31 -43.45 -24.72
CA GLU A 54 -10.12 -43.15 -23.91
C GLU A 54 -9.53 -41.77 -24.22
N LEU A 55 -9.44 -41.38 -25.49
CA LEU A 55 -8.87 -40.10 -25.91
C LEU A 55 -9.82 -38.93 -25.57
N ARG A 56 -11.13 -39.17 -25.62
CA ARG A 56 -12.15 -38.23 -25.14
C ARG A 56 -12.10 -38.06 -23.62
N ALA A 57 -11.95 -39.14 -22.86
CA ALA A 57 -11.80 -39.09 -21.41
C ALA A 57 -10.52 -38.34 -20.98
N ILE A 58 -9.40 -38.54 -21.69
CA ILE A 58 -8.15 -37.79 -21.46
C ILE A 58 -8.34 -36.30 -21.76
N ALA A 59 -9.04 -35.94 -22.84
CA ALA A 59 -9.34 -34.56 -23.17
C ALA A 59 -10.26 -33.89 -22.12
N GLU A 60 -11.32 -34.59 -21.69
CA GLU A 60 -12.24 -34.12 -20.65
C GLU A 60 -11.52 -33.95 -19.29
N GLN A 61 -10.63 -34.88 -18.92
CA GLN A 61 -9.76 -34.74 -17.75
C GLN A 61 -8.77 -33.57 -17.87
N GLY A 62 -8.14 -33.40 -19.04
CA GLY A 62 -7.22 -32.29 -19.30
C GLY A 62 -7.90 -30.93 -19.14
N ILE A 63 -9.11 -30.78 -19.68
CA ILE A 63 -9.93 -29.57 -19.53
C ILE A 63 -10.30 -29.35 -18.05
N ALA A 64 -10.69 -30.41 -17.34
CA ALA A 64 -10.99 -30.33 -15.90
C ALA A 64 -9.76 -29.90 -15.08
N GLN A 65 -8.57 -30.43 -15.40
CA GLN A 65 -7.32 -30.04 -14.74
C GLN A 65 -6.93 -28.60 -15.03
N VAL A 66 -7.04 -28.14 -16.28
CA VAL A 66 -6.75 -26.75 -16.66
C VAL A 66 -7.72 -25.80 -15.94
N LYS A 67 -9.00 -26.13 -15.88
CA LYS A 67 -10.00 -25.33 -15.15
C LYS A 67 -9.68 -25.28 -13.66
N ALA A 68 -9.34 -26.41 -13.04
CA ALA A 68 -8.96 -26.46 -11.63
C ALA A 68 -7.66 -25.70 -11.33
N ALA A 69 -6.68 -25.75 -12.24
CA ALA A 69 -5.44 -24.98 -12.12
C ALA A 69 -5.70 -23.47 -12.26
N TYR A 70 -6.57 -23.08 -13.20
CA TYR A 70 -6.99 -21.70 -13.38
C TYR A 70 -7.71 -21.14 -12.14
N GLU A 71 -8.69 -21.87 -11.60
CA GLU A 71 -9.41 -21.42 -10.40
C GLU A 71 -8.46 -21.31 -9.18
N ARG A 72 -7.50 -22.23 -9.02
CA ARG A 72 -6.46 -22.10 -7.99
C ARG A 72 -5.58 -20.87 -8.20
N ALA A 73 -5.11 -20.65 -9.43
CA ALA A 73 -4.27 -19.50 -9.74
C ALA A 73 -5.02 -18.18 -9.51
N LYS A 74 -6.29 -18.12 -9.88
CA LYS A 74 -7.17 -16.97 -9.64
C LYS A 74 -7.35 -16.72 -8.14
N ALA A 75 -7.67 -17.74 -7.36
CA ALA A 75 -7.82 -17.62 -5.90
C ALA A 75 -6.52 -17.15 -5.22
N ALA A 76 -5.37 -17.68 -5.66
CA ALA A 76 -4.06 -17.24 -5.16
C ALA A 76 -3.77 -15.77 -5.52
N ALA A 77 -4.13 -15.34 -6.73
CA ALA A 77 -3.96 -13.96 -7.17
C ALA A 77 -4.88 -13.00 -6.38
N GLU A 78 -6.17 -13.31 -6.24
CA GLU A 78 -7.12 -12.51 -5.44
C GLU A 78 -6.65 -12.38 -3.98
N GLN A 79 -6.14 -13.47 -3.41
CA GLN A 79 -5.61 -13.47 -2.05
C GLN A 79 -4.35 -12.59 -1.93
N ALA A 80 -3.41 -12.71 -2.87
CA ALA A 80 -2.19 -11.90 -2.87
C ALA A 80 -2.51 -10.41 -3.01
N THR A 81 -3.44 -10.05 -3.90
CA THR A 81 -3.91 -8.67 -4.05
C THR A 81 -4.55 -8.16 -2.76
N GLY A 82 -5.44 -8.94 -2.12
CA GLY A 82 -6.08 -8.54 -0.87
C GLY A 82 -5.09 -8.33 0.29
N VAL A 83 -4.05 -9.17 0.39
CA VAL A 83 -2.98 -8.98 1.38
C VAL A 83 -2.21 -7.70 1.12
N LEU A 84 -1.87 -7.40 -0.14
CA LEU A 84 -1.15 -6.17 -0.50
C LEU A 84 -1.98 -4.92 -0.23
N GLU A 85 -3.26 -4.91 -0.62
CA GLU A 85 -4.17 -3.79 -0.37
C GLU A 85 -4.33 -3.51 1.12
N HIS A 86 -4.53 -4.55 1.93
CA HIS A 86 -4.66 -4.42 3.38
C HIS A 86 -3.36 -3.92 4.03
N SER A 87 -2.21 -4.51 3.68
CA SER A 87 -0.92 -4.09 4.23
C SER A 87 -0.60 -2.64 3.86
N TYR A 88 -0.92 -2.20 2.64
CA TYR A 88 -0.73 -0.81 2.23
C TYR A 88 -1.67 0.14 2.99
N ALA A 89 -2.95 -0.20 3.09
CA ALA A 89 -3.92 0.60 3.84
C ALA A 89 -3.49 0.76 5.30
N ALA A 90 -3.18 -0.34 5.99
CA ALA A 90 -2.71 -0.35 7.37
C ALA A 90 -1.41 0.47 7.54
N ALA A 91 -0.45 0.32 6.62
CA ALA A 91 0.78 1.11 6.66
C ALA A 91 0.51 2.61 6.52
N SER A 92 -0.36 3.00 5.59
CA SER A 92 -0.72 4.40 5.36
C SER A 92 -1.50 5.01 6.53
N GLU A 93 -2.42 4.26 7.13
CA GLU A 93 -3.19 4.67 8.30
C GLU A 93 -2.28 4.80 9.52
N GLY A 94 -1.44 3.80 9.80
CA GLY A 94 -0.49 3.85 10.90
C GLY A 94 0.50 5.02 10.79
N ALA A 95 0.97 5.34 9.57
CA ALA A 95 1.80 6.52 9.33
C ALA A 95 1.04 7.84 9.59
N ALA A 96 -0.22 7.93 9.17
CA ALA A 96 -1.07 9.09 9.44
C ALA A 96 -1.35 9.25 10.95
N GLU A 97 -1.61 8.15 11.66
CA GLU A 97 -1.86 8.12 13.10
C GLU A 97 -0.61 8.53 13.89
N TYR A 98 0.57 8.04 13.50
CA TYR A 98 1.85 8.47 14.06
C TYR A 98 2.09 9.98 13.87
N ASN A 99 1.92 10.49 12.66
CA ASN A 99 2.11 11.91 12.36
C ASN A 99 1.15 12.79 13.18
N ARG A 100 -0.11 12.37 13.32
CA ARG A 100 -1.09 13.07 14.15
C ARG A 100 -0.65 13.12 15.60
N GLN A 101 -0.16 12.02 16.16
CA GLN A 101 0.31 11.95 17.54
C GLN A 101 1.49 12.89 17.79
N VAL A 102 2.43 12.99 16.84
CA VAL A 102 3.57 13.93 16.93
C VAL A 102 3.08 15.39 16.95
N VAL A 103 2.11 15.73 16.09
CA VAL A 103 1.54 17.09 16.06
C VAL A 103 0.80 17.41 17.36
N ASP A 104 0.02 16.48 17.88
CA ASP A 104 -0.71 16.67 19.13
C ASP A 104 0.24 16.79 20.33
N ALA A 105 1.33 16.01 20.36
CA ALA A 105 2.40 16.15 21.35
C ALA A 105 3.08 17.53 21.27
N ALA A 106 3.39 18.02 20.06
CA ALA A 106 3.96 19.35 19.87
C ALA A 106 3.03 20.46 20.38
N ARG A 107 1.72 20.37 20.07
CA ARG A 107 0.72 21.31 20.60
C ARG A 107 0.66 21.27 22.12
N ALA A 108 0.61 20.08 22.72
CA ALA A 108 0.56 19.92 24.17
C ALA A 108 1.81 20.48 24.86
N ASN A 109 2.99 20.32 24.25
CA ASN A 109 4.25 20.85 24.79
C ASN A 109 4.32 22.37 24.67
N ALA A 110 3.88 22.94 23.53
CA ALA A 110 3.82 24.38 23.34
C ALA A 110 2.88 25.03 24.37
N ASN A 111 1.65 24.51 24.50
CA ASN A 111 0.68 25.01 25.47
C ASN A 111 1.24 24.94 26.89
N ALA A 112 1.80 23.81 27.30
CA ALA A 112 2.37 23.67 28.64
C ALA A 112 3.55 24.64 28.89
N GLY A 113 4.36 24.93 27.87
CA GLY A 113 5.43 25.93 27.97
C GLY A 113 4.88 27.34 28.16
N PHE A 114 3.81 27.70 27.44
CA PHE A 114 3.13 28.98 27.64
C PHE A 114 2.45 29.07 29.01
N ASP A 115 1.77 28.01 29.43
CA ASP A 115 1.11 27.95 30.74
C ASP A 115 2.13 28.11 31.88
N TYR A 116 3.30 27.47 31.76
CA TYR A 116 4.40 27.64 32.70
C TYR A 116 4.95 29.07 32.71
N ALA A 117 5.13 29.69 31.53
CA ALA A 117 5.57 31.07 31.44
C ALA A 117 4.55 32.04 32.08
N ILE A 118 3.25 31.84 31.85
CA ILE A 118 2.18 32.62 32.49
C ILE A 118 2.21 32.42 34.01
N ALA A 119 2.37 31.17 34.47
CA ALA A 119 2.44 30.87 35.89
C ALA A 119 3.66 31.54 36.56
N LEU A 120 4.83 31.51 35.92
CA LEU A 120 6.03 32.21 36.38
C LEU A 120 5.86 33.74 36.45
N LEU A 121 5.07 34.34 35.56
CA LEU A 121 4.78 35.78 35.63
C LEU A 121 3.81 36.14 36.76
N ALA A 122 3.04 35.18 37.26
CA ALA A 122 2.02 35.39 38.30
C ALA A 122 2.54 35.18 39.74
N VAL A 123 3.70 34.54 39.91
CA VAL A 123 4.31 34.26 41.22
C VAL A 123 4.71 35.54 41.95
N LYS A 124 4.61 35.54 43.28
CA LYS A 124 4.93 36.71 44.12
C LYS A 124 6.14 36.50 45.03
N SER A 125 6.61 35.26 45.13
CA SER A 125 7.75 34.89 45.98
C SER A 125 8.71 33.92 45.27
N PRO A 126 9.98 33.84 45.69
CA PRO A 126 10.92 32.82 45.21
C PRO A 126 10.47 31.39 45.51
N THR A 127 9.72 31.17 46.60
CA THR A 127 9.19 29.84 46.96
C THR A 127 8.14 29.39 45.95
N ASP A 128 7.25 30.29 45.53
CA ASP A 128 6.22 30.02 44.50
C ASP A 128 6.87 29.60 43.17
N VAL A 129 8.03 30.17 42.82
CA VAL A 129 8.80 29.79 41.62
C VAL A 129 9.23 28.32 41.69
N VAL A 130 9.74 27.87 42.83
CA VAL A 130 10.16 26.48 43.03
C VAL A 130 8.95 25.54 42.94
N GLU A 131 7.83 25.94 43.53
CA GLU A 131 6.60 25.15 43.50
C GLU A 131 6.06 24.99 42.08
N VAL A 132 5.87 26.09 41.35
CA VAL A 132 5.39 26.08 39.96
C VAL A 132 6.35 25.32 39.04
N SER A 133 7.66 25.48 39.22
CA SER A 133 8.67 24.78 38.41
C SER A 133 8.67 23.28 38.67
N THR A 134 8.54 22.88 39.93
CA THR A 134 8.49 21.47 40.32
C THR A 134 7.20 20.81 39.84
N ALA A 135 6.07 21.51 39.94
CA ALA A 135 4.79 21.06 39.40
C ALA A 135 4.88 20.86 37.88
N HIS A 136 5.39 21.86 37.15
CA HIS A 136 5.59 21.76 35.70
C HIS A 136 6.51 20.60 35.33
N ALA A 137 7.66 20.46 35.97
CA ALA A 137 8.60 19.38 35.71
C ALA A 137 7.97 17.99 35.91
N ARG A 138 7.22 17.82 37.01
CA ARG A 138 6.49 16.56 37.30
C ARG A 138 5.47 16.25 36.21
N GLU A 139 4.67 17.24 35.83
CA GLU A 139 3.66 17.08 34.79
C GLU A 139 4.28 16.75 33.43
N ARG A 140 5.38 17.42 33.06
CA ARG A 140 6.10 17.15 31.80
C ARG A 140 6.72 15.76 31.77
N PHE A 141 7.25 15.28 32.90
CA PHE A 141 7.76 13.92 33.00
C PHE A 141 6.64 12.89 32.80
N GLN A 142 5.49 13.09 33.43
CA GLN A 142 4.32 12.22 33.26
C GLN A 142 3.82 12.24 31.81
N ALA A 143 3.68 13.42 31.22
CA ALA A 143 3.24 13.57 29.83
C ALA A 143 4.20 12.88 28.85
N LEU A 144 5.51 13.04 29.03
CA LEU A 144 6.52 12.38 28.20
C LEU A 144 6.45 10.85 28.32
N ALA A 145 6.29 10.34 29.55
CA ALA A 145 6.16 8.90 29.78
C ALA A 145 4.91 8.32 29.10
N GLU A 146 3.77 9.01 29.19
CA GLU A 146 2.54 8.59 28.51
C GLU A 146 2.65 8.71 26.98
N GLN A 147 3.19 9.80 26.46
CA GLN A 147 3.42 9.96 25.01
C GLN A 147 4.36 8.87 24.47
N ALA A 148 5.40 8.50 25.20
CA ALA A 148 6.31 7.42 24.81
C ALA A 148 5.60 6.07 24.73
N LYS A 149 4.68 5.77 25.68
CA LYS A 149 3.86 4.55 25.63
C LYS A 149 2.94 4.54 24.40
N VAL A 150 2.28 5.66 24.12
CA VAL A 150 1.38 5.78 22.97
C VAL A 150 2.13 5.59 21.65
N LEU A 151 3.27 6.26 21.47
CA LEU A 151 4.11 6.10 20.27
C LEU A 151 4.63 4.67 20.14
N GLY A 152 5.05 4.05 21.25
CA GLY A 152 5.46 2.64 21.25
C GLY A 152 4.33 1.70 20.83
N ALA A 153 3.12 1.92 21.34
CA ALA A 153 1.94 1.14 20.97
C ALA A 153 1.58 1.30 19.49
N LEU A 154 1.69 2.51 18.93
CA LEU A 154 1.47 2.75 17.50
C LEU A 154 2.47 2.00 16.62
N VAL A 155 3.74 1.97 17.01
CA VAL A 155 4.77 1.20 16.29
C VAL A 155 4.48 -0.30 16.36
N GLN A 156 4.07 -0.82 17.53
CA GLN A 156 3.71 -2.22 17.69
C GLN A 156 2.47 -2.59 16.86
N LYS A 157 1.44 -1.73 16.87
CA LYS A 157 0.22 -1.90 16.06
C LYS A 157 0.56 -1.93 14.57
N LEU A 158 1.33 -0.96 14.09
CA LEU A 158 1.78 -0.91 12.69
C LEU A 158 2.55 -2.17 12.29
N ALA A 159 3.46 -2.66 13.14
CA ALA A 159 4.19 -3.89 12.89
C ALA A 159 3.26 -5.12 12.82
N ALA A 160 2.29 -5.23 13.74
CA ALA A 160 1.33 -6.33 13.74
C ALA A 160 0.42 -6.31 12.50
N GLU A 161 -0.19 -5.16 12.20
CA GLU A 161 -1.13 -5.01 11.08
C GLU A 161 -0.48 -5.14 9.70
N THR A 162 0.84 -4.95 9.60
CA THR A 162 1.59 -5.17 8.36
C THR A 162 2.15 -6.58 8.25
N ALA A 163 2.61 -7.20 9.35
CA ALA A 163 3.22 -8.53 9.34
C ALA A 163 2.20 -9.68 9.35
N GLU A 164 1.10 -9.57 10.09
CA GLU A 164 0.08 -10.62 10.20
C GLU A 164 -0.59 -10.99 8.86
N PRO A 165 -0.99 -10.02 8.00
CA PRO A 165 -1.58 -10.34 6.70
C PRO A 165 -0.60 -11.06 5.79
N ILE A 166 0.69 -10.71 5.83
CA ILE A 166 1.75 -11.32 5.03
C ILE A 166 1.96 -12.78 5.48
N GLN A 167 2.09 -13.03 6.78
CA GLN A 167 2.24 -14.39 7.31
C GLN A 167 1.02 -15.26 6.96
N THR A 168 -0.19 -14.73 7.21
CA THR A 168 -1.44 -15.45 6.91
C THR A 168 -1.61 -15.71 5.42
N GLY A 169 -1.24 -14.75 4.58
CA GLY A 169 -1.24 -14.87 3.12
C GLY A 169 -0.34 -16.00 2.63
N VAL A 170 0.92 -16.02 3.09
CA VAL A 170 1.91 -17.05 2.72
C VAL A 170 1.48 -18.44 3.18
N THR A 171 1.00 -18.59 4.42
CA THR A 171 0.56 -19.89 4.94
C THR A 171 -0.61 -20.46 4.13
N LYS A 172 -1.61 -19.64 3.81
CA LYS A 172 -2.76 -20.07 2.99
C LYS A 172 -2.38 -20.35 1.55
N ALA A 173 -1.48 -19.58 0.95
CA ALA A 173 -0.98 -19.85 -0.41
C ALA A 173 -0.26 -21.21 -0.48
N PHE A 174 0.53 -21.55 0.54
CA PHE A 174 1.17 -22.87 0.66
C PHE A 174 0.15 -24.02 0.84
N GLN A 175 -0.88 -23.81 1.65
CA GLN A 175 -1.93 -24.82 1.88
C GLN A 175 -2.81 -25.05 0.65
N ASN A 176 -3.03 -24.03 -0.19
CA ASN A 176 -3.81 -24.15 -1.42
C ASN A 176 -3.00 -24.76 -2.58
N ALA A 177 -1.66 -24.74 -2.48
CA ALA A 177 -0.72 -25.28 -3.46
C ALA A 177 -0.32 -26.74 -3.20
N ALA A 178 -0.42 -27.21 -1.94
CA ALA A 178 -0.23 -28.61 -1.54
C ALA A 178 -1.51 -29.45 -1.78
#